data_AF-A0A5W3F112-F1
#
_entry.id   AF-A0A5W3F112-F1
#
_cell.length_a   1.000
_cell.length_b   1.000
_cell.length_c   1.000
_cell.angle_alpha   90.00
_cell.angle_beta   90.00
_cell.angle_gamma   90.00
#
_symmetry.space_group_name_H-M   'P 1'
#
loop_
_entity.id
_entity.type
_entity.pdbx_description
1 polymer ?
#
loop_
_entity_poly.entity_id
_entity_poly.type
_entity_poly.pdbx_seq_one_letter_code
_entity_poly.pdbx_strand_id
1 'polypeptide(L)'
;MSIILNWKQQPGQTLDSIEIYRYDNPRQSVNPVAPGEPIVTLPGNTTTYEDKTTEAYKTYQYRIVAVKGTEKVMGLPIVQGDFPMTGPGPQELIRGDWHRGYFGTLTNEEFILNHAELNGLIGFNAWNQAPTLFHKFVFKGRILFIPDTVTRLGTTWNEQYQQGLAWGTDDYGFPPRGVATTNQRRTFNKDGYEYVVRLPRLG
;
A
#
# COMPACT_ATOMS: atom_id res chain seq x y z
N MET A 1 16.44 0.87 -7.59
CA MET A 1 15.01 1.07 -7.28
C MET A 1 14.72 2.54 -7.48
N SER A 2 13.55 2.85 -8.02
CA SER A 2 13.23 4.21 -8.45
C SER A 2 11.73 4.40 -8.61
N ILE A 3 11.27 5.64 -8.40
CA ILE A 3 9.92 6.06 -8.73
C ILE A 3 9.96 6.84 -10.04
N ILE A 4 9.16 6.41 -11.01
CA ILE A 4 8.98 7.12 -12.28
C ILE A 4 7.70 7.94 -12.20
N LEU A 5 7.84 9.26 -12.34
CA LEU A 5 6.73 10.19 -12.46
C LEU A 5 6.51 10.51 -13.94
N ASN A 6 5.25 10.47 -14.37
CA ASN A 6 4.84 10.89 -15.71
C ASN A 6 3.71 11.92 -15.59
N TRP A 7 3.81 13.01 -16.33
CA TRP A 7 2.79 14.06 -16.36
C TRP A 7 2.59 14.63 -17.75
N LYS A 8 1.45 15.29 -17.96
CA LYS A 8 1.18 15.97 -19.22
C LYS A 8 1.81 17.35 -19.22
N GLN A 9 2.35 17.77 -20.35
CA GLN A 9 2.76 19.15 -20.56
C GLN A 9 1.53 20.07 -20.49
N GLN A 10 1.71 21.28 -19.96
CA GLN A 10 0.66 22.30 -19.97
C GLN A 10 0.47 22.82 -21.41
N PRO A 11 -0.71 22.65 -22.02
CA PRO A 11 -0.93 23.07 -23.41
C PRO A 11 -0.76 24.58 -23.57
N GLY A 12 -0.04 25.00 -24.62
CA GLY A 12 0.08 26.42 -24.99
C GLY A 12 0.97 27.27 -24.07
N GLN A 13 1.71 26.65 -23.14
CA GLN A 13 2.61 27.35 -22.24
C GLN A 13 4.08 26.98 -22.49
N THR A 14 4.94 28.00 -22.65
CA THR A 14 6.40 27.82 -22.70
C THR A 14 6.96 28.06 -21.31
N LEU A 15 7.06 27.01 -20.51
CA LEU A 15 7.59 27.08 -19.15
C LEU A 15 9.11 27.24 -19.16
N ASP A 16 9.66 27.90 -18.14
CA ASP A 16 11.11 28.04 -17.99
C ASP A 16 11.70 26.79 -17.34
N SER A 17 11.01 26.24 -16.34
CA SER A 17 11.40 25.00 -15.68
C SER A 17 10.22 24.22 -15.09
N ILE A 18 10.48 22.96 -14.76
CA ILE A 18 9.65 22.13 -13.90
C ILE A 18 10.45 21.84 -12.63
N GLU A 19 9.88 22.14 -11.47
CA GLU A 19 10.45 21.78 -10.17
C GLU A 19 9.70 20.57 -9.60
N ILE A 20 10.45 19.57 -9.13
CA ILE A 20 9.89 18.38 -8.48
C ILE A 20 10.17 18.47 -6.99
N TYR A 21 9.13 18.33 -6.18
CA TYR A 21 9.22 18.26 -4.73
C TYR A 21 8.80 16.87 -4.26
N ARG A 22 9.45 16.36 -3.22
CA ARG A 22 9.15 15.08 -2.59
C ARG A 22 9.01 15.26 -1.08
N TYR A 23 8.05 14.55 -0.50
CA TYR A 23 7.80 14.54 0.94
C TYR A 23 7.74 13.09 1.44
N ASP A 24 8.41 12.82 2.55
CA ASP A 24 8.41 11.50 3.21
C ASP A 24 7.03 11.12 3.75
N ASN A 25 6.24 12.11 4.16
CA ASN A 25 4.85 11.89 4.53
C ASN A 25 3.99 11.85 3.25
N PRO A 26 3.34 10.71 2.91
CA PRO A 26 2.48 10.58 1.73
C PRO A 26 1.25 11.50 1.74
N ARG A 27 0.97 12.16 2.87
CA ARG A 27 -0.10 13.14 3.05
C ARG A 27 0.41 14.44 3.67
N GLN A 28 1.63 14.84 3.34
CA GLN A 28 2.12 16.14 3.74
C GLN A 28 1.14 17.23 3.27
N SER A 29 0.72 18.05 4.23
CA SER A 29 0.07 19.32 3.90
C SER A 29 1.18 20.27 3.47
N VAL A 30 1.14 20.68 2.20
CA VAL A 30 2.18 21.51 1.57
C VAL A 30 1.61 22.91 1.40
N ASN A 31 2.36 23.92 1.85
CA ASN A 31 2.06 25.30 1.54
C ASN A 31 2.52 25.61 0.10
N PRO A 32 1.62 25.92 -0.85
CA PRO A 32 2.00 26.14 -2.24
C PRO A 32 2.95 27.31 -2.46
N VAL A 33 2.95 28.30 -1.57
CA VAL A 33 3.84 29.48 -1.68
C VAL A 33 5.18 29.28 -0.95
N ALA A 34 5.32 28.22 -0.18
CA ALA A 34 6.55 27.86 0.53
C ALA A 34 6.72 26.33 0.61
N PRO A 35 6.94 25.66 -0.53
CA PRO A 35 7.02 24.19 -0.59
C PRO A 35 8.30 23.60 0.01
N GLY A 36 9.30 24.44 0.31
CA GLY A 36 10.66 24.00 0.65
C GLY A 36 11.56 23.99 -0.57
N GLU A 37 12.53 23.08 -0.60
CA GLU A 37 13.48 22.93 -1.72
C GLU A 37 13.04 21.82 -2.68
N PRO A 38 13.12 22.04 -4.01
CA PRO A 38 12.88 20.97 -4.97
C PRO A 38 14.02 19.93 -4.90
N ILE A 39 13.67 18.66 -5.08
CA ILE A 39 14.66 17.58 -5.23
C ILE A 39 15.34 17.62 -6.60
N VAL A 40 14.70 18.24 -7.59
CA VAL A 40 15.28 18.51 -8.90
C VAL A 40 14.55 19.65 -9.62
N THR A 41 15.30 20.41 -10.43
CA THR A 41 14.77 21.37 -11.40
C THR A 41 15.11 20.87 -12.80
N LEU A 42 14.09 20.75 -13.65
CA LEU A 42 14.15 20.18 -14.98
C LEU A 42 13.79 21.25 -16.03
N PRO A 43 14.20 21.07 -17.30
CA PRO A 43 13.74 21.93 -18.40
C PRO A 43 12.21 22.01 -18.48
N GLY A 44 11.65 23.18 -18.81
CA GLY A 44 10.20 23.44 -18.80
C GLY A 44 9.34 22.58 -19.75
N ASN A 45 9.97 21.87 -20.71
CA ASN A 45 9.31 20.92 -21.61
C ASN A 45 9.37 19.46 -21.14
N THR A 46 9.92 19.20 -19.94
CA THR A 46 10.05 17.84 -19.39
C THR A 46 8.70 17.31 -18.92
N THR A 47 8.42 16.03 -19.21
CA THR A 47 7.16 15.33 -18.86
C THR A 47 7.36 14.04 -18.08
N THR A 48 8.60 13.70 -17.75
CA THR A 48 8.96 12.50 -17.00
C THR A 48 10.16 12.76 -16.09
N TYR A 49 10.21 12.07 -14.95
CA TYR A 49 11.34 12.10 -14.03
C TYR A 49 11.46 10.77 -13.29
N GLU A 50 12.69 10.27 -13.18
CA GLU A 50 13.03 9.08 -12.41
C GLU A 50 13.76 9.48 -11.13
N ASP A 51 13.13 9.26 -9.98
CA ASP A 51 13.73 9.46 -8.67
C ASP A 51 14.43 8.17 -8.19
N LYS A 52 15.75 8.12 -8.39
CA LYS A 52 16.63 7.01 -7.95
C LYS A 52 17.08 7.09 -6.49
N THR A 53 16.64 8.11 -5.76
CA THR A 53 17.06 8.37 -4.37
C THR A 53 16.02 7.91 -3.35
N THR A 54 15.06 7.11 -3.81
CA THR A 54 13.98 6.55 -3.02
C THR A 54 14.44 5.34 -2.23
N GLU A 55 13.83 5.14 -1.07
CA GLU A 55 14.04 3.94 -0.27
C GLU A 55 13.02 2.86 -0.66
N ALA A 56 13.51 1.62 -0.71
CA ALA A 56 12.67 0.46 -0.95
C ALA A 56 11.52 0.36 0.05
N TYR A 57 10.36 -0.07 -0.42
CA TYR A 57 9.16 -0.30 0.37
C TYR A 57 8.62 0.95 1.08
N LYS A 58 8.99 2.14 0.58
CA LYS A 58 8.53 3.42 1.11
C LYS A 58 7.59 4.11 0.13
N THR A 59 6.60 4.81 0.68
CA THR A 59 5.66 5.64 -0.07
C THR A 59 6.00 7.10 0.15
N TYR A 60 5.91 7.90 -0.91
CA TYR A 60 6.19 9.33 -0.92
C TYR A 60 5.02 10.10 -1.53
N GLN A 61 4.95 11.38 -1.20
CA GLN A 61 4.13 12.35 -1.93
C GLN A 61 5.04 13.20 -2.81
N TYR A 62 4.66 13.38 -4.07
CA TYR A 62 5.31 14.26 -5.02
C TYR A 62 4.42 15.45 -5.38
N ARG A 63 5.06 16.59 -5.67
CA ARG A 63 4.43 17.75 -6.31
C ARG A 63 5.26 18.13 -7.52
N ILE A 64 4.57 18.36 -8.62
CA ILE A 64 5.14 18.87 -9.87
C ILE A 64 4.75 20.34 -9.94
N VAL A 65 5.73 21.22 -10.01
CA VAL A 65 5.53 22.68 -10.03
C VAL A 65 6.02 23.22 -11.37
N ALA A 66 5.13 23.87 -12.11
CA ALA A 66 5.45 24.58 -13.33
C ALA A 66 5.93 26.01 -13.00
N VAL A 67 7.02 26.45 -13.63
CA VAL A 67 7.63 27.77 -13.35
C VAL A 67 7.69 28.61 -14.63
N LYS A 68 7.27 29.88 -14.50
CA LYS A 68 7.41 30.91 -15.54
C LYS A 68 7.77 32.25 -14.91
N GLY A 69 8.98 32.75 -15.17
CA GLY A 69 9.52 33.92 -14.48
C GLY A 69 9.49 33.69 -12.96
N THR A 70 8.79 34.57 -12.24
CA THR A 70 8.58 34.44 -10.79
C THR A 70 7.33 33.64 -10.42
N GLU A 71 6.49 33.31 -11.39
CA GLU A 71 5.23 32.58 -11.15
C GLU A 71 5.48 31.09 -11.02
N LYS A 72 4.84 30.48 -10.02
CA LYS A 72 4.87 29.04 -9.76
C LYS A 72 3.46 28.50 -9.64
N VAL A 73 3.16 27.43 -10.36
CA VAL A 73 1.88 26.71 -10.28
C VAL A 73 2.13 25.29 -9.81
N MET A 74 1.65 24.97 -8.62
CA MET A 74 1.78 23.64 -8.02
C MET A 74 0.63 22.72 -8.43
N GLY A 75 0.98 21.53 -8.92
CA GLY A 75 0.02 20.48 -9.24
C GLY A 75 -0.58 19.78 -8.02
N LEU A 76 -1.58 18.93 -8.31
CA LEU A 76 -2.17 18.01 -7.34
C LEU A 76 -1.13 17.03 -6.78
N PRO A 77 -1.34 16.49 -5.57
CA PRO A 77 -0.39 15.55 -5.00
C PRO A 77 -0.41 14.24 -5.76
N ILE A 78 0.78 13.67 -5.97
CA ILE A 78 0.95 12.34 -6.55
C ILE A 78 1.54 11.45 -5.47
N VAL A 79 0.81 10.40 -5.07
CA VAL A 79 1.30 9.43 -4.08
C VAL A 79 1.82 8.20 -4.79
N GLN A 80 3.11 7.91 -4.62
CA GLN A 80 3.81 6.80 -5.27
C GLN A 80 4.67 6.03 -4.27
N GLY A 81 4.75 4.72 -4.45
CA GLY A 81 5.58 3.82 -3.65
C GLY A 81 6.70 3.20 -4.48
N ASP A 82 7.88 3.03 -3.88
CA ASP A 82 9.00 2.30 -4.46
C ASP A 82 8.97 0.85 -3.98
N PHE A 83 8.22 0.00 -4.67
CA PHE A 83 8.07 -1.41 -4.31
C PHE A 83 8.54 -2.27 -5.48
N PRO A 84 9.72 -2.93 -5.37
CA PRO A 84 10.24 -3.77 -6.46
C PRO A 84 9.35 -4.99 -6.73
N MET A 85 8.66 -5.49 -5.71
CA MET A 85 7.63 -6.50 -5.82
C MET A 85 6.59 -6.31 -4.71
N THR A 86 5.32 -6.56 -5.03
CA THR A 86 4.18 -6.36 -4.13
C THR A 86 3.58 -7.69 -3.65
N GLY A 87 4.37 -8.77 -3.68
CA GLY A 87 3.88 -10.14 -3.47
C GLY A 87 3.14 -10.69 -4.71
N PRO A 88 2.40 -11.80 -4.58
CA PRO A 88 1.77 -12.50 -5.72
C PRO A 88 0.70 -11.67 -6.44
N GLY A 89 0.31 -12.13 -7.63
CA GLY A 89 -0.71 -11.51 -8.48
C GLY A 89 -0.25 -10.23 -9.19
N PRO A 90 -1.19 -9.39 -9.66
CA PRO A 90 -0.88 -8.16 -10.41
C PRO A 90 0.03 -7.20 -9.65
N GLN A 91 0.98 -6.57 -10.35
CA GLN A 91 1.95 -5.63 -9.78
C GLN A 91 1.62 -4.15 -10.03
N GLU A 92 0.66 -3.87 -10.92
CA GLU A 92 0.29 -2.50 -11.29
C GLU A 92 -1.09 -2.13 -10.76
N LEU A 93 -1.25 -0.86 -10.34
CA LEU A 93 -2.54 -0.34 -9.92
C LEU A 93 -3.44 -0.08 -11.13
N ILE A 94 -4.64 -0.66 -11.13
CA ILE A 94 -5.65 -0.40 -12.16
C ILE A 94 -6.63 0.71 -11.75
N ARG A 95 -6.70 1.03 -10.45
CA ARG A 95 -7.51 2.12 -9.88
C ARG A 95 -6.85 2.68 -8.62
N GLY A 96 -7.02 3.98 -8.39
CA GLY A 96 -6.53 4.66 -7.18
C GLY A 96 -5.04 4.99 -7.23
N ASP A 97 -4.43 5.16 -6.06
CA ASP A 97 -3.01 5.51 -5.88
C ASP A 97 -2.35 4.65 -4.78
N TRP A 98 -1.07 4.88 -4.49
CA TRP A 98 -0.35 4.15 -3.43
C TRP A 98 -0.85 4.44 -2.00
N HIS A 99 -1.75 5.41 -1.83
CA HIS A 99 -2.44 5.62 -0.57
C HIS A 99 -3.67 4.70 -0.44
N ARG A 100 -4.49 4.61 -1.50
CA ARG A 100 -5.68 3.76 -1.61
C ARG A 100 -5.81 3.29 -3.05
N GLY A 101 -5.35 2.09 -3.33
CA GLY A 101 -5.27 1.57 -4.69
C GLY A 101 -5.70 0.12 -4.79
N TYR A 102 -6.11 -0.26 -5.98
CA TYR A 102 -6.53 -1.61 -6.33
C TYR A 102 -5.67 -2.12 -7.48
N PHE A 103 -5.03 -3.28 -7.27
CA PHE A 103 -4.18 -3.93 -8.26
C PHE A 103 -4.98 -4.85 -9.20
N GLY A 104 -6.09 -5.41 -8.71
CA GLY A 104 -6.83 -6.45 -9.41
C GLY A 104 -7.01 -7.69 -8.55
N THR A 105 -7.26 -8.82 -9.22
CA THR A 105 -7.49 -10.11 -8.59
C THR A 105 -6.34 -11.07 -8.83
N LEU A 106 -6.21 -12.08 -7.97
CA LEU A 106 -5.35 -13.24 -8.13
C LEU A 106 -6.07 -14.51 -7.66
N THR A 107 -5.74 -15.66 -8.23
CA THR A 107 -6.35 -16.95 -7.86
C THR A 107 -5.75 -17.49 -6.56
N ASN A 108 -6.43 -18.48 -5.98
CA ASN A 108 -5.90 -19.25 -4.87
C ASN A 108 -4.60 -19.98 -5.20
N GLU A 109 -4.43 -20.45 -6.45
CA GLU A 109 -3.20 -21.10 -6.90
C GLU A 109 -2.00 -20.14 -6.88
N GLU A 110 -2.24 -18.84 -7.14
CA GLU A 110 -1.23 -17.79 -7.06
C GLU A 110 -0.91 -17.34 -5.63
N PHE A 111 -1.74 -17.68 -4.63
CA PHE A 111 -1.57 -17.19 -3.26
C PHE A 111 -1.74 -18.24 -2.16
N ILE A 112 -2.96 -18.61 -1.79
CA ILE A 112 -3.24 -19.63 -0.77
C ILE A 112 -4.27 -20.58 -1.36
N LEU A 113 -3.85 -21.80 -1.67
CA LEU A 113 -4.57 -22.77 -2.48
C LEU A 113 -5.88 -23.20 -1.82
N ASN A 114 -5.86 -23.45 -0.52
CA ASN A 114 -7.04 -23.92 0.22
C ASN A 114 -6.86 -23.73 1.74
N HIS A 115 -7.92 -24.08 2.50
CA HIS A 115 -7.91 -24.01 3.95
C HIS A 115 -6.85 -24.92 4.59
N ALA A 116 -6.54 -26.08 4.00
CA ALA A 116 -5.58 -27.03 4.58
C ALA A 116 -4.16 -26.45 4.53
N GLU A 117 -3.79 -25.81 3.42
CA GLU A 117 -2.52 -25.10 3.30
C GLU A 117 -2.41 -24.00 4.36
N LEU A 118 -3.38 -23.08 4.42
CA LEU A 118 -3.29 -21.99 5.39
C LEU A 118 -3.22 -22.50 6.82
N ASN A 119 -4.11 -23.43 7.19
CA ASN A 119 -4.18 -23.95 8.55
C ASN A 119 -2.87 -24.67 8.94
N GLY A 120 -2.24 -25.35 7.97
CA GLY A 120 -0.91 -25.94 8.15
C GLY A 120 0.17 -24.89 8.37
N LEU A 121 0.15 -23.79 7.60
CA LEU A 121 1.12 -22.70 7.72
C LEU A 121 1.05 -21.95 9.05
N ILE A 122 -0.15 -21.78 9.61
CA ILE A 122 -0.36 -21.04 10.87
C ILE A 122 -0.45 -21.95 12.12
N GLY A 123 -0.57 -23.27 11.94
CA GLY A 123 -0.61 -24.27 13.01
C GLY A 123 -1.95 -24.43 13.74
N PHE A 124 -3.06 -23.94 13.19
CA PHE A 124 -4.41 -24.10 13.75
C PHE A 124 -5.49 -23.89 12.67
N ASN A 125 -6.73 -24.27 12.98
CA ASN A 125 -7.85 -24.22 12.04
C ASN A 125 -8.51 -22.82 11.95
N ALA A 126 -7.84 -21.86 11.30
CA ALA A 126 -8.42 -20.54 11.06
C ALA A 126 -9.46 -20.53 9.94
N TRP A 127 -9.27 -21.33 8.87
CA TRP A 127 -10.16 -21.38 7.73
C TRP A 127 -10.92 -22.71 7.68
N ASN A 128 -12.19 -22.63 7.26
CA ASN A 128 -13.01 -23.80 6.89
C ASN A 128 -13.73 -23.63 5.55
N GLN A 129 -13.41 -22.56 4.83
CA GLN A 129 -13.81 -22.32 3.45
C GLN A 129 -12.52 -22.16 2.62
N ALA A 130 -12.62 -22.37 1.32
CA ALA A 130 -11.51 -22.21 0.39
C ALA A 130 -11.89 -21.16 -0.68
N PRO A 131 -11.60 -19.87 -0.44
CA PRO A 131 -11.76 -18.85 -1.46
C PRO A 131 -10.92 -19.20 -2.68
N THR A 132 -11.48 -19.03 -3.88
CA THR A 132 -10.78 -19.28 -5.15
C THR A 132 -10.18 -18.01 -5.73
N LEU A 133 -10.61 -16.84 -5.24
CA LEU A 133 -10.18 -15.54 -5.73
C LEU A 133 -9.87 -14.61 -4.56
N PHE A 134 -8.83 -13.81 -4.73
CA PHE A 134 -8.44 -12.75 -3.82
C PHE A 134 -8.38 -11.42 -4.55
N HIS A 135 -8.69 -10.34 -3.84
CA HIS A 135 -8.54 -8.98 -4.29
C HIS A 135 -7.29 -8.36 -3.65
N LYS A 136 -6.43 -7.77 -4.47
CA LYS A 136 -5.17 -7.16 -4.03
C LYS A 136 -5.28 -5.64 -4.00
N PHE A 137 -4.96 -5.05 -2.86
CA PHE A 137 -5.03 -3.62 -2.62
C PHE A 137 -3.71 -3.08 -2.08
N VAL A 138 -3.52 -1.77 -2.21
CA VAL A 138 -2.63 -0.99 -1.35
C VAL A 138 -3.47 -0.06 -0.48
N PHE A 139 -3.18 -0.04 0.82
CA PHE A 139 -3.77 0.89 1.76
C PHE A 139 -2.70 1.45 2.69
N LYS A 140 -2.50 2.77 2.66
CA LYS A 140 -1.47 3.50 3.41
C LYS A 140 -0.07 2.83 3.25
N GLY A 141 0.31 2.49 2.02
CA GLY A 141 1.59 1.84 1.71
C GLY A 141 1.69 0.35 2.10
N ARG A 142 0.62 -0.28 2.58
CA ARG A 142 0.59 -1.72 2.90
C ARG A 142 -0.16 -2.49 1.83
N ILE A 143 0.41 -3.61 1.37
CA ILE A 143 -0.28 -4.52 0.46
C ILE A 143 -1.24 -5.41 1.25
N LEU A 144 -2.47 -5.51 0.77
CA LEU A 144 -3.53 -6.31 1.37
C LEU A 144 -4.08 -7.31 0.36
N PHE A 145 -4.31 -8.53 0.82
CA PHE A 145 -5.00 -9.58 0.06
C PHE A 145 -6.31 -9.89 0.80
N ILE A 146 -7.44 -9.68 0.15
CA ILE A 146 -8.77 -9.87 0.73
C ILE A 146 -9.49 -10.96 -0.08
N PRO A 147 -9.92 -12.08 0.53
CA PRO A 147 -10.65 -13.11 -0.19
C PRO A 147 -11.98 -12.58 -0.72
N ASP A 148 -12.43 -13.09 -1.87
CA ASP A 148 -13.73 -12.74 -2.47
C ASP A 148 -14.93 -13.30 -1.70
N THR A 149 -14.67 -14.30 -0.86
CA THR A 149 -15.63 -15.06 -0.09
C THR A 149 -15.18 -15.19 1.36
N VAL A 150 -16.12 -15.56 2.23
CA VAL A 150 -15.83 -15.80 3.64
C VAL A 150 -14.84 -16.96 3.81
N THR A 151 -13.83 -16.80 4.65
CA THR A 151 -12.82 -17.84 4.94
C THR A 151 -13.17 -18.73 6.12
N ARG A 152 -14.01 -18.22 7.03
CA ARG A 152 -14.42 -18.90 8.26
C ARG A 152 -15.88 -18.64 8.58
N LEU A 153 -16.66 -19.70 8.71
CA LEU A 153 -18.02 -19.69 9.26
C LEU A 153 -18.06 -20.30 10.66
N GLY A 154 -18.99 -19.83 11.49
CA GLY A 154 -19.28 -20.42 12.80
C GLY A 154 -18.18 -20.21 13.85
N THR A 155 -17.59 -19.02 13.90
CA THR A 155 -16.61 -18.66 14.94
C THR A 155 -17.06 -17.41 15.70
N THR A 156 -16.68 -17.31 16.96
CA THR A 156 -16.95 -16.15 17.81
C THR A 156 -15.81 -15.14 17.74
N TRP A 157 -16.07 -13.91 18.16
CA TRP A 157 -15.02 -12.90 18.35
C TRP A 157 -13.95 -13.35 19.36
N ASN A 158 -14.36 -14.02 20.44
CA ASN A 158 -13.45 -14.48 21.50
C ASN A 158 -12.46 -15.52 20.96
N GLU A 159 -12.93 -16.49 20.17
CA GLU A 159 -12.08 -17.51 19.54
C GLU A 159 -11.06 -16.87 18.59
N GLN A 160 -11.49 -15.93 17.75
CA GLN A 160 -10.60 -15.24 16.81
C GLN A 160 -9.54 -14.41 17.54
N TYR A 161 -9.91 -13.73 18.63
CA TYR A 161 -8.98 -13.00 19.47
C TYR A 161 -7.95 -13.94 20.13
N GLN A 162 -8.40 -15.06 20.71
CA GLN A 162 -7.51 -16.05 21.33
C GLN A 162 -6.56 -16.72 20.33
N GLN A 163 -6.89 -16.69 19.04
CA GLN A 163 -6.03 -17.16 17.95
C GLN A 163 -5.06 -16.09 17.41
N GLY A 164 -5.15 -14.85 17.93
CA GLY A 164 -4.29 -13.73 17.53
C GLY A 164 -4.68 -13.08 16.19
N LEU A 165 -5.93 -13.28 15.73
CA LEU A 165 -6.38 -12.87 14.39
C LEU A 165 -7.12 -11.52 14.37
N ALA A 166 -7.42 -10.93 15.51
CA ALA A 166 -8.33 -9.78 15.54
C ALA A 166 -7.68 -8.49 15.02
N TRP A 167 -6.42 -8.23 15.38
CA TRP A 167 -5.83 -6.90 15.20
C TRP A 167 -4.66 -6.84 14.20
N GLY A 168 -3.84 -7.89 14.11
CA GLY A 168 -2.63 -7.87 13.28
C GLY A 168 -1.61 -6.83 13.76
N THR A 169 -1.38 -6.79 15.07
CA THR A 169 -0.46 -5.87 15.77
C THR A 169 0.39 -6.67 16.74
N ASP A 170 1.64 -6.24 16.94
CA ASP A 170 2.57 -6.89 17.87
C ASP A 170 2.32 -6.49 19.34
N ASP A 171 1.07 -6.63 19.75
CA ASP A 171 0.57 -6.27 21.06
C ASP A 171 -0.69 -7.11 21.35
N TYR A 172 -1.38 -6.79 22.44
CA TYR A 172 -2.60 -7.48 22.84
C TYR A 172 -3.88 -6.87 22.23
N GLY A 173 -3.80 -5.75 21.50
CA GLY A 173 -4.97 -4.98 21.08
C GLY A 173 -5.94 -4.71 22.23
N PHE A 174 -7.24 -4.83 21.96
CA PHE A 174 -8.29 -4.74 22.98
C PHE A 174 -8.89 -6.13 23.27
N PRO A 175 -8.57 -6.76 24.42
CA PRO A 175 -9.10 -8.08 24.78
C PRO A 175 -10.61 -8.03 25.07
N PRO A 176 -11.38 -9.05 24.64
CA PRO A 176 -12.75 -9.24 25.10
C PRO A 176 -12.79 -9.48 26.62
N ARG A 177 -13.90 -9.08 27.27
CA ARG A 177 -14.08 -9.29 28.71
C ARG A 177 -14.02 -10.78 29.05
N GLY A 178 -13.17 -11.14 30.03
CA GLY A 178 -13.03 -12.51 30.51
C GLY A 178 -12.20 -13.42 29.59
N VAL A 179 -11.53 -12.86 28.58
CA VAL A 179 -10.64 -13.61 27.68
C VAL A 179 -9.19 -13.27 28.01
N ALA A 180 -8.35 -14.30 28.09
CA ALA A 180 -6.91 -14.12 28.31
C ALA A 180 -6.28 -13.31 27.17
N THR A 181 -5.34 -12.42 27.51
CA THR A 181 -4.61 -11.61 26.53
C THR A 181 -3.76 -12.50 25.62
N THR A 182 -3.87 -12.31 24.31
CA THR A 182 -3.11 -13.03 23.29
C THR A 182 -2.43 -12.02 22.36
N ASN A 183 -1.17 -12.25 21.98
CA ASN A 183 -0.51 -11.42 20.97
C ASN A 183 -1.26 -11.50 19.63
N GLN A 184 -1.47 -10.35 19.00
CA GLN A 184 -2.35 -10.21 17.85
C GLN A 184 -1.61 -10.17 16.51
N ARG A 185 -0.32 -10.48 16.47
CA ARG A 185 0.51 -10.54 15.26
C ARG A 185 0.65 -11.98 14.80
N ARG A 186 -0.46 -12.56 14.33
CA ARG A 186 -0.38 -13.88 13.70
C ARG A 186 0.19 -13.77 12.28
N THR A 187 1.28 -14.50 12.01
CA THR A 187 1.93 -14.51 10.71
C THR A 187 2.12 -15.92 10.14
N PHE A 188 2.34 -15.98 8.84
CA PHE A 188 2.90 -17.15 8.15
C PHE A 188 3.90 -16.70 7.08
N ASN A 189 4.77 -17.62 6.66
CA ASN A 189 5.73 -17.39 5.58
C ASN A 189 5.33 -18.21 4.35
N LYS A 190 5.35 -17.58 3.17
CA LYS A 190 5.15 -18.25 1.88
C LYS A 190 5.86 -17.47 0.77
N ASP A 191 6.52 -18.19 -0.14
CA ASP A 191 7.19 -17.63 -1.33
C ASP A 191 8.15 -16.45 -1.03
N GLY A 192 8.86 -16.52 0.10
CA GLY A 192 9.81 -15.50 0.53
C GLY A 192 9.19 -14.27 1.21
N TYR A 193 7.88 -14.27 1.46
CA TYR A 193 7.16 -13.19 2.14
C TYR A 193 6.63 -13.63 3.50
N GLU A 194 6.66 -12.72 4.48
CA GLU A 194 5.90 -12.85 5.72
C GLU A 194 4.55 -12.13 5.57
N TYR A 195 3.46 -12.85 5.83
CA TYR A 195 2.10 -12.32 5.78
C TYR A 195 1.53 -12.22 7.20
N VAL A 196 0.75 -11.17 7.44
CA VAL A 196 -0.05 -11.03 8.67
C VAL A 196 -1.48 -11.48 8.40
N VAL A 197 -1.95 -12.51 9.10
CA VAL A 197 -3.35 -12.95 9.03
C VAL A 197 -4.15 -12.23 10.07
N ARG A 198 -5.17 -11.51 9.62
CA ARG A 198 -6.03 -10.74 10.52
C ARG A 198 -7.38 -10.47 9.90
N LEU A 199 -8.33 -10.08 10.75
CA LEU A 199 -9.58 -9.49 10.30
C LEU A 199 -9.36 -8.17 9.55
N PRO A 200 -10.22 -7.85 8.56
CA PRO A 200 -10.18 -6.55 7.89
C PRO A 200 -10.26 -5.41 8.89
N ARG A 201 -9.33 -4.45 8.78
CA ARG A 201 -9.35 -3.22 9.58
C ARG A 201 -8.89 -2.07 8.73
N LEU A 202 -9.67 -1.00 8.76
CA LEU A 202 -9.27 0.32 8.28
C LEU A 202 -8.63 1.00 9.49
N GLY A 203 -7.30 0.92 9.59
CA GLY A 203 -6.59 1.58 10.67
C GLY A 203 -6.52 3.09 10.48
#